data_AF-A0A484D701-F1
#
_entry.id   AF-A0A484D701-F1
#
_cell.length_a   1.000
_cell.length_b   1.000
_cell.length_c   1.000
_cell.angle_alpha   90.00
_cell.angle_beta   90.00
_cell.angle_gamma   90.00
#
_symmetry.space_group_name_H-M   'P 1'
#
loop_
_entity.id
_entity.type
_entity.pdbx_description
1 polymer ?
#
loop_
_entity_poly.entity_id
_entity_poly.type
_entity_poly.pdbx_seq_one_letter_code
_entity_poly.pdbx_strand_id
1 'polypeptide(L)'
;MMSRTLLWLMASLAFASLTSLADGAPLKVMSAPNLLRVGTAENIFVECQDCTGGNIPVQINVVNHPAKSTTLTSTSVTLTSERNFQELGQITIPADSFSKDPTMKQYVYLQAQFPDHLLEKVVLVSFQSGYIFIQTDKTLYTPNSKGQFNTELHNC
;
A
#
# COMPACT_ATOMS: atom_id res chain seq x y z
N MET A 1 1.05 37.00 -49.85
CA MET A 1 1.46 37.16 -48.43
C MET A 1 0.41 36.53 -47.49
N MET A 2 -0.04 35.30 -47.79
CA MET A 2 -1.24 34.68 -47.16
C MET A 2 -1.13 33.14 -47.06
N SER A 3 0.10 32.61 -47.10
CA SER A 3 0.40 31.17 -47.10
C SER A 3 1.02 30.69 -45.77
N ARG A 4 1.79 31.56 -45.09
CA ARG A 4 2.45 31.23 -43.82
C ARG A 4 1.47 31.14 -42.63
N THR A 5 0.44 31.97 -42.62
CA THR A 5 -0.62 31.95 -41.60
C THR A 5 -1.49 30.70 -41.72
N LEU A 6 -1.79 30.25 -42.93
CA LEU A 6 -2.56 29.03 -43.17
C LEU A 6 -1.80 27.78 -42.69
N LEU A 7 -0.50 27.70 -42.96
CA LEU A 7 0.35 26.60 -42.50
C LEU A 7 0.45 26.52 -40.97
N TRP A 8 0.52 27.67 -40.29
CA TRP A 8 0.51 27.72 -38.82
C TRP A 8 -0.84 27.26 -38.24
N LEU A 9 -1.95 27.69 -38.84
CA LEU A 9 -3.29 27.25 -38.46
C LEU A 9 -3.49 25.74 -38.62
N MET A 10 -3.02 25.17 -39.73
CA MET A 10 -3.10 23.73 -39.98
C MET A 10 -2.18 22.93 -39.03
N ALA A 11 -1.00 23.46 -38.71
CA ALA A 11 -0.13 22.86 -37.69
C ALA A 11 -0.80 22.88 -36.31
N SER A 12 -1.38 24.00 -35.88
CA SER A 12 -2.08 24.09 -34.59
C SER A 12 -3.30 23.16 -34.49
N LEU A 13 -4.02 22.95 -35.59
CA LEU A 13 -5.17 22.03 -35.64
C LEU A 13 -4.72 20.57 -35.51
N ALA A 14 -3.58 20.20 -36.12
CA ALA A 14 -2.98 18.88 -35.98
C ALA A 14 -2.45 18.62 -34.55
N PHE A 15 -1.88 19.63 -33.89
CA PHE A 15 -1.48 19.55 -32.48
C PHE A 15 -2.69 19.41 -31.53
N ALA A 16 -3.82 20.08 -31.82
CA ALA A 16 -5.05 19.93 -31.06
C ALA A 16 -5.72 18.55 -31.25
N SER A 17 -5.51 17.88 -32.39
CA SER A 17 -5.99 16.50 -32.58
C SER A 17 -5.12 15.42 -31.93
N LEU A 18 -3.90 15.76 -31.50
CA LEU A 18 -2.97 14.85 -30.81
C LEU A 18 -3.11 14.87 -29.30
N THR A 19 -3.89 15.80 -28.73
CA THR A 19 -4.34 15.66 -27.34
C THR A 19 -5.37 14.54 -27.33
N SER A 20 -4.92 13.32 -27.04
CA SER A 20 -5.79 12.22 -26.62
C SER A 20 -6.80 12.81 -25.65
N LEU A 21 -8.10 12.72 -25.96
CA LEU A 21 -9.09 12.74 -24.90
C LEU A 21 -8.61 11.65 -23.94
N ALA A 22 -8.09 12.03 -22.77
CA ALA A 22 -8.07 11.09 -21.68
C ALA A 22 -9.53 10.71 -21.52
N ASP A 23 -9.87 9.48 -21.90
CA ASP A 23 -11.18 8.92 -21.65
C ASP A 23 -11.44 9.17 -20.17
N GLY A 24 -12.46 9.97 -19.84
CA GLY A 24 -12.79 10.38 -18.48
C GLY A 24 -13.35 9.21 -17.66
N ALA A 25 -12.82 8.01 -17.89
CA ALA A 25 -13.19 6.79 -17.25
C ALA A 25 -12.69 6.81 -15.80
N PRO A 26 -13.51 6.35 -14.85
CA PRO A 26 -13.13 6.35 -13.44
C PRO A 26 -11.82 5.59 -13.18
N LEU A 27 -10.86 6.23 -12.53
CA LEU A 27 -9.55 5.65 -12.21
C LEU A 27 -9.54 5.10 -10.79
N LYS A 28 -9.21 3.82 -10.64
CA LYS A 28 -9.07 3.17 -9.32
C LYS A 28 -7.62 3.11 -8.91
N VAL A 29 -7.35 3.47 -7.67
CA VAL A 29 -6.00 3.56 -7.11
C VAL A 29 -5.91 2.74 -5.84
N MET A 30 -4.80 2.03 -5.67
CA MET A 30 -4.41 1.36 -4.42
C MET A 30 -3.00 1.79 -4.07
N SER A 31 -2.80 2.26 -2.83
CA SER A 31 -1.50 2.65 -2.29
C SER A 31 -1.25 1.95 -0.95
N ALA A 32 -0.01 1.52 -0.75
CA ALA A 32 0.40 0.73 0.40
C ALA A 32 1.90 0.94 0.70
N PRO A 33 2.35 0.61 1.93
CA PRO A 33 3.78 0.51 2.21
C PRO A 33 4.49 -0.45 1.24
N ASN A 34 5.71 -0.12 0.83
CA ASN A 34 6.52 -0.99 -0.03
C ASN A 34 7.00 -2.27 0.68
N LEU A 35 6.90 -2.29 2.01
CA LEU A 35 7.26 -3.39 2.88
C LEU A 35 6.16 -3.52 3.94
N LEU A 36 5.51 -4.68 4.02
CA LEU A 36 4.44 -4.93 5.01
C LEU A 36 4.99 -5.70 6.20
N ARG A 37 4.73 -5.22 7.42
CA ARG A 37 5.16 -5.89 8.64
C ARG A 37 4.17 -6.97 9.05
N VAL A 38 4.68 -8.16 9.26
CA VAL A 38 3.93 -9.30 9.77
C VAL A 38 3.58 -9.05 11.23
N GLY A 39 2.32 -9.27 11.60
CA GLY A 39 1.81 -9.07 12.96
C GLY A 39 1.55 -7.61 13.36
N THR A 40 1.84 -6.65 12.49
CA THR A 40 1.53 -5.22 12.68
C THR A 40 0.36 -4.83 11.79
N ALA A 41 -0.49 -3.93 12.29
CA ALA A 41 -1.62 -3.42 11.53
C ALA A 41 -1.14 -2.33 10.55
N GLU A 42 -1.28 -2.59 9.26
CA GLU A 42 -0.86 -1.70 8.17
C GLU A 42 -2.09 -1.04 7.52
N ASN A 43 -1.95 0.22 7.12
CA ASN A 43 -3.01 0.95 6.42
C ASN A 43 -2.82 0.86 4.91
N ILE A 44 -3.87 0.42 4.21
CA ILE A 44 -3.92 0.34 2.75
C ILE A 44 -4.93 1.37 2.26
N PHE A 45 -4.47 2.31 1.43
CA PHE A 45 -5.31 3.34 0.84
C PHE A 45 -5.93 2.84 -0.47
N VAL A 46 -7.22 3.05 -0.63
CA VAL A 46 -7.96 2.78 -1.86
C VAL A 46 -8.82 3.97 -2.23
N GLU A 47 -8.88 4.28 -3.52
CA GLU A 47 -9.62 5.41 -4.06
C GLU A 47 -10.23 5.04 -5.42
N CYS A 48 -11.39 5.63 -5.73
CA CYS A 48 -11.86 5.77 -7.10
C CYS A 48 -12.04 7.24 -7.49
N GLN A 49 -11.20 7.70 -8.42
CA GLN A 49 -11.23 9.04 -9.00
C GLN A 49 -12.29 9.10 -10.11
N ASP A 50 -13.01 10.22 -10.18
CA ASP A 50 -14.11 10.46 -11.13
C ASP A 50 -15.25 9.41 -11.08
N CYS A 51 -15.30 8.61 -10.01
CA CYS A 51 -16.41 7.73 -9.71
C CYS A 51 -17.65 8.57 -9.35
N THR A 52 -18.80 8.18 -9.90
CA THR A 52 -20.09 8.76 -9.58
C THR A 52 -21.09 7.65 -9.26
N GLY A 53 -22.14 7.97 -8.51
CA GLY A 53 -23.20 7.02 -8.18
C GLY A 53 -23.14 6.52 -6.74
N GLY A 54 -23.50 5.25 -6.54
CA GLY A 54 -23.66 4.66 -5.22
C GLY A 54 -22.35 4.24 -4.55
N ASN A 55 -22.50 3.74 -3.33
CA ASN A 55 -21.39 3.20 -2.53
C ASN A 55 -20.67 2.06 -3.24
N ILE A 56 -19.34 2.08 -3.21
CA ILE A 56 -18.48 1.09 -3.87
C ILE A 56 -17.81 0.23 -2.80
N PRO A 57 -18.24 -1.03 -2.60
CA PRO A 57 -17.55 -1.94 -1.69
C PRO A 57 -16.22 -2.37 -2.31
N VAL A 58 -15.15 -2.31 -1.54
CA VAL A 58 -13.80 -2.76 -1.93
C VAL A 58 -13.30 -3.77 -0.91
N GLN A 59 -12.96 -4.96 -1.40
CA GLN A 59 -12.33 -5.99 -0.58
C GLN A 59 -10.81 -5.92 -0.73
N ILE A 60 -10.11 -5.70 0.37
CA ILE A 60 -8.65 -5.70 0.39
C ILE A 60 -8.19 -7.07 0.89
N ASN A 61 -7.39 -7.77 0.08
CA ASN A 61 -6.94 -9.12 0.36
C ASN A 61 -5.41 -9.19 0.38
N VAL A 62 -4.87 -10.02 1.28
CA VAL A 62 -3.48 -10.45 1.23
C VAL A 62 -3.47 -11.94 0.90
N VAL A 63 -2.86 -12.30 -0.21
CA VAL A 63 -2.84 -13.66 -0.75
C VAL A 63 -1.40 -14.19 -0.78
N ASN A 64 -1.23 -15.49 -0.52
CA ASN A 64 0.08 -16.13 -0.50
C ASN A 64 0.80 -16.07 -1.86
N HIS A 65 2.10 -15.77 -1.82
CA HIS A 65 3.00 -15.84 -2.98
C HIS A 65 3.92 -17.06 -2.87
N PRO A 66 4.25 -17.75 -3.98
CA PRO A 66 3.81 -17.47 -5.35
C PRO A 66 2.48 -18.13 -5.73
N ALA A 67 1.98 -19.07 -4.91
CA ALA A 67 0.93 -20.01 -5.31
C ALA A 67 -0.45 -19.41 -5.57
N LYS A 68 -0.78 -18.24 -5.00
CA LYS A 68 -2.11 -17.61 -5.09
C LYS A 68 -3.28 -18.52 -4.70
N SER A 69 -3.05 -19.46 -3.78
CA SER A 69 -4.02 -20.47 -3.38
C SER A 69 -4.80 -20.10 -2.13
N THR A 70 -4.29 -19.17 -1.33
CA THR A 70 -4.74 -18.96 0.05
C THR A 70 -4.74 -17.48 0.39
N THR A 71 -5.91 -16.96 0.74
CA THR A 71 -6.04 -15.64 1.37
C THR A 71 -5.56 -15.74 2.81
N LEU A 72 -4.49 -15.01 3.12
CA LEU A 72 -3.87 -14.97 4.45
C LEU A 72 -4.69 -14.11 5.41
N THR A 73 -5.21 -12.98 4.91
CA THR A 73 -6.05 -12.06 5.66
C THR A 73 -6.79 -11.14 4.69
N SER A 74 -7.84 -10.48 5.16
CA SER A 74 -8.62 -9.54 4.36
C SER A 74 -9.36 -8.52 5.22
N THR A 75 -9.68 -7.39 4.63
CA THR A 75 -10.55 -6.35 5.22
C THR A 75 -11.45 -5.76 4.13
N SER A 76 -12.52 -5.09 4.52
CA SER A 76 -13.48 -4.50 3.59
C SER A 76 -13.70 -3.03 3.95
N VAL A 77 -13.70 -2.17 2.94
CA VAL A 77 -14.08 -0.77 3.07
C VAL A 77 -15.14 -0.42 2.04
N THR A 78 -15.92 0.61 2.31
CA THR A 78 -16.94 1.10 1.38
C THR A 78 -16.61 2.53 1.01
N LEU A 79 -16.29 2.76 -0.26
CA LEU A 79 -16.04 4.10 -0.78
C LEU A 79 -17.38 4.79 -0.99
N THR A 80 -17.57 5.95 -0.36
CA THR A 80 -18.82 6.72 -0.44
C THR A 80 -18.56 8.13 -0.96
N SER A 81 -19.60 8.77 -1.51
CA SER A 81 -19.49 10.14 -2.02
C SER A 81 -19.18 11.15 -0.92
N GLU A 82 -19.65 10.92 0.32
CA GLU A 82 -19.37 11.79 1.47
C GLU A 82 -17.87 11.78 1.85
N ARG A 83 -17.16 10.71 1.50
CA ARG A 83 -15.72 10.56 1.71
C ARG A 83 -14.90 10.79 0.45
N ASN A 84 -15.49 11.30 -0.63
CA ASN A 84 -14.85 11.48 -1.95
C ASN A 84 -14.33 10.16 -2.55
N PHE A 85 -15.04 9.05 -2.30
CA PHE A 85 -14.69 7.72 -2.80
C PHE A 85 -13.26 7.27 -2.46
N GLN A 86 -12.76 7.62 -1.27
CA GLN A 86 -11.46 7.19 -0.75
C GLN A 86 -11.61 6.66 0.68
N GLU A 87 -10.82 5.65 1.04
CA GLU A 87 -10.79 5.11 2.41
C GLU A 87 -9.47 4.39 2.72
N LEU A 88 -9.16 4.24 4.02
CA LEU A 88 -8.05 3.43 4.52
C LEU A 88 -8.60 2.12 5.11
N GLY A 89 -8.17 0.99 4.53
CA GLY A 89 -8.41 -0.33 5.10
C GLY A 89 -7.22 -0.78 5.94
N GLN A 90 -7.46 -1.10 7.21
CA GLN A 90 -6.43 -1.63 8.09
C GLN A 90 -6.35 -3.15 7.98
N ILE A 91 -5.14 -3.69 7.80
CA ILE A 91 -4.91 -5.13 7.61
C ILE A 91 -3.70 -5.60 8.44
N THR A 92 -3.84 -6.77 9.07
CA THR A 92 -2.76 -7.39 9.85
C THR A 92 -2.44 -8.75 9.26
N ILE A 93 -1.20 -8.92 8.81
CA ILE A 93 -0.73 -10.17 8.20
C ILE A 93 -0.37 -11.18 9.31
N PRO A 94 -0.94 -12.39 9.34
CA PRO A 94 -0.64 -13.39 10.35
C PRO A 94 0.78 -13.96 10.18
N ALA A 95 1.48 -14.19 11.28
CA ALA A 95 2.86 -14.68 11.26
C ALA A 95 3.01 -16.16 10.92
N ASP A 96 2.00 -16.97 11.22
CA ASP A 96 2.08 -18.43 11.16
C ASP A 96 2.20 -18.97 9.73
N SER A 97 1.86 -18.17 8.73
CA SER A 97 1.90 -18.56 7.31
C SER A 97 3.26 -18.37 6.65
N PHE A 98 4.29 -17.91 7.38
CA PHE A 98 5.59 -17.56 6.82
C PHE A 98 6.73 -18.30 7.51
N SER A 99 7.80 -18.57 6.74
CA SER A 99 9.05 -19.10 7.26
C SER A 99 9.71 -18.10 8.21
N LYS A 100 10.25 -18.59 9.33
CA LYS A 100 10.99 -17.77 10.32
C LYS A 100 12.48 -17.61 9.97
N ASP A 101 12.92 -18.11 8.82
CA ASP A 101 14.29 -17.93 8.34
C ASP A 101 14.56 -16.45 7.99
N PRO A 102 15.44 -15.75 8.72
CA PRO A 102 15.68 -14.32 8.52
C PRO A 102 16.39 -14.00 7.20
N THR A 103 16.96 -15.00 6.52
CA THR A 103 17.66 -14.82 5.24
C THR A 103 16.71 -14.95 4.04
N MET A 104 15.51 -15.51 4.26
CA MET A 104 14.54 -15.77 3.21
C MET A 104 13.66 -14.55 2.96
N LYS A 105 13.74 -14.01 1.73
CA LYS A 105 12.78 -13.00 1.26
C LYS A 105 11.45 -13.65 0.93
N GLN A 106 10.40 -13.18 1.57
CA GLN A 106 9.04 -13.67 1.37
C GLN A 106 8.15 -12.53 0.87
N TYR A 107 7.15 -12.87 0.07
CA TYR A 107 6.29 -11.90 -0.58
C TYR A 107 4.83 -12.29 -0.38
N VAL A 108 3.94 -11.34 -0.64
CA VAL A 108 2.50 -11.55 -0.73
C VAL A 108 1.96 -10.82 -1.95
N TYR A 109 0.81 -11.25 -2.44
CA TYR A 109 -0.01 -10.45 -3.34
C TYR A 109 -0.97 -9.62 -2.49
N LEU A 110 -0.81 -8.29 -2.54
CA LEU A 110 -1.79 -7.34 -2.01
C LEU A 110 -2.78 -7.01 -3.12
N GLN A 111 -4.05 -7.12 -2.81
CA GLN A 111 -5.13 -6.96 -3.77
C GLN A 111 -6.19 -6.00 -3.25
N ALA A 112 -6.75 -5.18 -4.14
CA ALA A 112 -7.97 -4.43 -3.92
C ALA A 112 -8.99 -4.84 -4.99
N GLN A 113 -10.01 -5.58 -4.56
CA GLN A 113 -11.10 -6.05 -5.40
C GLN A 113 -12.25 -5.04 -5.33
N PHE A 114 -12.37 -4.24 -6.38
CA PHE A 114 -13.56 -3.44 -6.69
C PHE A 114 -14.62 -4.34 -7.35
N PRO A 115 -15.88 -3.91 -7.48
CA PRO A 115 -16.93 -4.74 -8.07
C PRO A 115 -16.64 -5.22 -9.51
N ASP A 116 -15.91 -4.41 -10.27
CA ASP A 116 -15.66 -4.57 -11.70
C ASP A 116 -14.16 -4.63 -12.05
N HIS A 117 -13.26 -4.43 -11.08
CA HIS A 117 -11.82 -4.41 -11.32
C HIS A 117 -11.02 -4.94 -10.13
N LEU A 118 -9.91 -5.62 -10.41
CA LEU A 118 -8.97 -6.10 -9.41
C LEU A 118 -7.63 -5.40 -9.61
N LEU A 119 -7.21 -4.63 -8.60
CA LEU A 119 -5.84 -4.13 -8.51
C LEU A 119 -4.99 -5.12 -7.73
N GLU A 120 -3.78 -5.39 -8.19
CA GLU A 120 -2.86 -6.33 -7.56
C GLU A 120 -1.42 -5.80 -7.56
N LYS A 121 -0.71 -6.02 -6.45
CA LYS A 121 0.72 -5.73 -6.33
C LYS A 121 1.43 -6.82 -5.52
N VAL A 122 2.60 -7.25 -5.98
CA VAL A 122 3.52 -8.08 -5.18
C VAL A 122 4.28 -7.18 -4.21
N VAL A 123 4.24 -7.50 -2.92
CA VAL A 123 4.87 -6.73 -1.85
C VAL A 123 5.74 -7.64 -0.99
N LEU A 124 6.91 -7.14 -0.57
CA LEU A 124 7.81 -7.84 0.34
C LEU A 124 7.27 -7.77 1.78
N VAL A 125 7.44 -8.85 2.55
CA VAL A 125 7.08 -8.87 3.97
C VAL A 125 8.30 -8.80 4.89
N SER A 126 8.12 -8.23 6.08
CA SER A 126 9.14 -8.14 7.13
C SER A 126 8.61 -8.65 8.47
N PHE A 127 9.46 -9.32 9.23
CA PHE A 127 9.17 -9.74 10.60
C PHE A 127 9.63 -8.73 11.64
N GLN A 128 10.14 -7.57 11.22
CA GLN A 128 10.48 -6.49 12.14
C GLN A 128 9.17 -5.86 12.66
N SER A 129 8.81 -6.19 13.90
CA SER A 129 7.57 -5.72 14.54
C SER A 129 7.76 -4.55 15.50
N GLY A 130 8.98 -4.09 15.73
CA GLY A 130 9.25 -3.02 16.70
C GLY A 130 10.72 -2.76 16.98
N TYR A 131 10.95 -2.08 18.10
CA TYR A 131 12.26 -1.73 18.63
C TYR A 131 12.33 -2.08 20.12
N ILE A 132 13.52 -2.50 20.54
CA ILE A 132 13.84 -2.76 21.95
C ILE A 132 14.81 -1.66 22.39
N PHE A 133 14.44 -0.92 23.43
CA PHE A 133 15.31 0.05 24.06
C PHE A 133 15.79 -0.52 25.39
N ILE A 134 17.11 -0.56 25.55
CA ILE A 134 17.75 -1.02 26.79
C ILE A 134 18.39 0.20 27.42
N GLN A 135 17.94 0.52 28.63
CA GLN A 135 18.51 1.61 29.42
C GLN A 135 19.22 1.01 30.63
N THR A 136 20.54 1.22 30.71
CA THR A 136 21.32 0.89 31.90
C THR A 136 21.30 2.05 32.89
N ASP A 137 21.45 1.79 34.18
CA ASP A 137 21.56 2.85 35.18
C ASP A 137 22.85 3.68 35.00
N LYS A 138 23.90 3.07 34.44
CA LYS A 138 25.19 3.70 34.12
C LYS A 138 25.74 3.21 32.79
N THR A 139 26.55 4.06 32.16
CA THR A 139 27.25 3.74 30.90
C THR A 139 28.57 2.98 31.13
N LEU A 140 29.16 3.06 32.32
CA LEU A 140 30.44 2.44 32.66
C LEU A 140 30.40 1.82 34.06
N TYR A 141 30.97 0.62 34.18
CA TYR A 141 31.04 -0.15 35.43
C TYR A 141 32.47 -0.50 35.78
N THR A 142 32.78 -0.53 37.08
CA THR A 142 34.04 -1.11 37.57
C THR A 142 33.90 -2.62 37.74
N PRO A 143 35.00 -3.39 37.67
CA PRO A 143 34.97 -4.82 37.99
C PRO A 143 34.28 -5.10 39.33
N ASN A 144 33.50 -6.18 39.41
CA ASN A 144 32.70 -6.60 40.56
C ASN A 144 31.51 -5.69 40.96
N SER A 145 31.20 -4.64 40.20
CA SER A 145 29.95 -3.89 40.39
C SER A 145 28.76 -4.59 39.74
N LYS A 146 27.56 -4.43 40.31
CA LYS A 146 26.30 -4.90 39.71
C LYS A 146 25.66 -3.75 38.94
N GLY A 147 25.27 -4.01 37.70
CA GLY A 147 24.49 -3.08 36.89
C GLY A 147 23.01 -3.40 36.92
N GLN A 148 22.18 -2.37 36.80
CA GLN A 148 20.75 -2.48 36.62
C GLN A 148 20.39 -2.03 35.21
N PHE A 149 19.42 -2.70 34.60
CA PHE A 149 18.89 -2.31 33.31
C PHE A 149 17.37 -2.44 33.30
N ASN A 150 16.76 -1.55 32.53
CA ASN A 150 15.35 -1.59 32.18
C ASN A 150 15.23 -1.86 30.67
N THR A 151 14.18 -2.59 30.30
CA THR A 151 13.88 -2.91 28.92
C THR A 151 12.51 -2.33 28.57
N GLU A 152 12.46 -1.53 27.51
CA GLU A 152 11.23 -0.99 26.96
C GLU A 152 11.01 -1.53 25.54
N LEU A 153 9.79 -2.02 25.29
CA LEU A 153 9.38 -2.59 24.02
C LEU A 153 8.42 -1.62 23.32
N HIS A 154 8.80 -1.16 22.13
CA HIS A 154 7.98 -0.33 21.27
C HIS A 154 7.62 -1.09 19.99
N ASN A 155 6.37 -1.52 19.90
CA ASN A 155 5.86 -2.13 18.67
C ASN A 155 5.62 -1.03 17.61
N CYS A 156 5.84 -1.38 16.34
CA CYS A 156 5.51 -0.54 15.21
C CYS A 156 4.00 -0.33 15.07
#